data_AF-A0A8J4MLV2-F1
#
_entry.id   AF-A0A8J4MLV2-F1
#
_cell.length_a   1.000
_cell.length_b   1.000
_cell.length_c   1.000
_cell.angle_alpha   90.00
_cell.angle_beta   90.00
_cell.angle_gamma   90.00
#
_symmetry.space_group_name_H-M   'P 1'
#
loop_
_entity.id
_entity.type
_entity.pdbx_description
1 polymer ?
#
loop_
_entity_poly.entity_id
_entity_poly.type
_entity_poly.pdbx_seq_one_letter_code
_entity_poly.pdbx_strand_id
1 'polypeptide(L)'
;TVRPKNEVEQKQLCAFGEYVAEILPKYIQQVQVTCFNELELLIHPDGIIPVLTFLRDHTNAQFKSLADLTAVDVPSRQYRFEV
;
A
#
# COMPACT_ATOMS: atom_id res chain seq x y z
N THR A 1 7.79 -3.67 28.82
CA THR A 1 8.19 -4.80 27.95
C THR A 1 8.13 -4.31 26.51
N VAL A 2 9.23 -4.40 25.76
CA VAL A 2 9.32 -3.89 24.37
C VAL A 2 8.77 -4.96 23.42
N ARG A 3 7.94 -4.56 22.44
CA ARG A 3 7.44 -5.48 21.40
C ARG A 3 8.62 -5.99 20.57
N PRO A 4 8.79 -7.30 20.38
CA PRO A 4 9.85 -7.83 19.54
C PRO A 4 9.61 -7.44 18.08
N LYS A 5 10.68 -7.04 17.38
CA LYS A 5 10.64 -6.68 15.97
C LYS A 5 10.86 -7.93 15.11
N ASN A 6 10.00 -8.15 14.13
CA ASN A 6 10.17 -9.24 13.17
C ASN A 6 10.77 -8.70 11.85
N GLU A 7 12.09 -8.79 11.74
CA GLU A 7 12.84 -8.22 10.61
C GLU A 7 12.67 -8.99 9.30
N VAL A 8 12.34 -10.28 9.37
CA VAL A 8 12.18 -11.13 8.18
C VAL A 8 10.94 -10.71 7.40
N GLU A 9 9.81 -10.56 8.08
CA GLU A 9 8.56 -10.05 7.50
C GLU A 9 8.77 -8.64 6.91
N GLN A 10 9.45 -7.77 7.63
CA GLN A 10 9.71 -6.42 7.15
C GLN A 10 10.45 -6.41 5.80
N LYS A 11 11.49 -7.25 5.65
CA LYS A 11 12.24 -7.37 4.39
C LYS A 11 11.39 -7.91 3.25
N GLN A 12 10.52 -8.88 3.53
CA GLN A 12 9.60 -9.45 2.53
C GLN A 12 8.60 -8.39 2.05
N LEU A 13 8.05 -7.58 2.96
CA LEU A 13 7.14 -6.49 2.62
C LEU A 13 7.83 -5.40 1.80
N CYS A 14 9.06 -5.02 2.14
CA CYS A 14 9.84 -4.07 1.34
C CYS A 14 10.06 -4.58 -0.08
N ALA A 15 10.51 -5.83 -0.23
CA ALA A 15 10.75 -6.43 -1.54
C ALA A 15 9.47 -6.53 -2.38
N PHE A 16 8.34 -6.87 -1.76
CA PHE A 16 7.05 -6.90 -2.45
C PHE A 16 6.59 -5.49 -2.84
N GLY A 17 6.78 -4.50 -1.98
CA GLY A 17 6.46 -3.11 -2.28
C GLY A 17 7.26 -2.55 -3.46
N GLU A 18 8.57 -2.81 -3.50
CA GLU A 18 9.44 -2.47 -4.65
C GLU A 18 8.96 -3.14 -5.93
N TYR A 19 8.65 -4.43 -5.87
CA TYR A 19 8.11 -5.19 -7.00
C TYR A 19 6.81 -4.58 -7.55
N VAL A 20 5.89 -4.17 -6.67
CA VAL A 20 4.62 -3.56 -7.09
C VAL A 20 4.85 -2.17 -7.70
N ALA A 21 5.78 -1.39 -7.16
CA ALA A 21 6.18 -0.09 -7.71
C ALA A 21 6.78 -0.21 -9.13
N GLU A 22 7.57 -1.26 -9.38
CA GLU A 22 8.14 -1.51 -10.71
C GLU A 22 7.09 -1.90 -11.77
N ILE A 23 6.01 -2.58 -11.36
CA ILE A 23 4.94 -3.01 -12.29
C ILE A 23 3.99 -1.87 -12.63
N LEU A 24 3.65 -1.02 -11.66
CA LEU A 24 2.70 0.08 -11.83
C LEU A 24 3.34 1.46 -11.54
N PRO A 25 4.45 1.82 -12.21
CA PRO A 25 5.19 3.05 -11.93
C PRO A 25 4.38 4.32 -12.28
N LYS A 26 3.34 4.18 -13.10
CA LYS A 26 2.45 5.28 -13.48
C LYS A 26 1.55 5.74 -12.32
N TYR A 27 1.16 4.83 -11.44
CA TYR A 27 0.13 5.09 -10.42
C TYR A 27 0.70 5.11 -9.01
N ILE A 28 1.75 4.35 -8.73
CA ILE A 28 2.37 4.29 -7.41
C ILE A 28 3.35 5.45 -7.28
N GLN A 29 3.16 6.26 -6.23
CA GLN A 29 4.00 7.42 -5.93
C GLN A 29 5.04 7.06 -4.87
N GLN A 30 4.62 6.34 -3.83
CA GLN A 30 5.48 5.98 -2.72
C GLN A 30 5.07 4.64 -2.13
N VAL A 31 6.09 3.91 -1.66
CA VAL A 31 5.94 2.66 -0.92
C VAL A 31 6.57 2.87 0.44
N GLN A 32 5.84 2.55 1.50
CA GLN A 32 6.31 2.69 2.87
C GLN A 32 6.04 1.41 3.64
N VAL A 33 6.96 1.03 4.54
CA VAL A 33 6.75 -0.08 5.46
C VAL A 33 6.92 0.44 6.87
N THR A 34 5.85 0.36 7.67
CA THR A 34 5.86 0.84 9.05
C THR A 34 6.75 -0.02 9.93
N CYS A 35 7.15 0.51 11.09
CA CYS A 35 7.90 -0.23 12.11
C CYS A 35 7.12 -1.44 12.68
N PHE A 36 5.84 -1.57 12.34
CA PHE A 36 4.94 -2.62 12.79
C PHE A 36 4.61 -3.65 11.71
N ASN A 37 5.40 -3.71 10.63
CA ASN A 37 5.26 -4.65 9.52
C ASN A 37 3.96 -4.44 8.72
N GLU A 38 3.60 -3.18 8.45
CA GLU A 38 2.47 -2.85 7.59
C GLU A 38 3.00 -2.16 6.33
N LEU A 39 2.58 -2.65 5.16
CA LEU A 39 2.94 -2.09 3.87
C LEU A 39 1.88 -1.10 3.41
N GLU A 40 2.32 0.11 3.10
CA GLU A 40 1.49 1.19 2.59
C GLU A 40 1.91 1.54 1.16
N LEU A 41 0.92 1.59 0.26
CA LEU A 41 1.10 1.98 -1.14
C LEU A 41 0.34 3.28 -1.38
N LEU A 42 1.07 4.37 -1.61
CA LEU A 42 0.48 5.66 -1.94
C LEU A 42 0.26 5.73 -3.45
N ILE A 43 -0.99 5.89 -3.85
CA ILE A 43 -1.41 5.86 -5.26
C ILE A 43 -2.00 7.18 -5.72
N HIS A 44 -1.84 7.48 -7.00
CA HIS A 44 -2.58 8.55 -7.65
C HIS A 44 -4.08 8.16 -7.79
N PRO A 45 -5.04 9.07 -7.55
CA PRO A 45 -6.47 8.75 -7.59
C PRO A 45 -6.95 8.17 -8.94
N ASP A 46 -6.37 8.61 -10.06
CA ASP A 46 -6.69 8.05 -11.39
C ASP A 46 -6.33 6.55 -11.53
N GLY A 47 -5.47 6.04 -10.64
CA GLY A 47 -4.96 4.68 -10.63
C GLY A 47 -5.72 3.70 -9.74
N ILE A 48 -6.81 4.12 -9.08
CA ILE A 48 -7.53 3.26 -8.11
C ILE A 48 -7.98 1.94 -8.74
N ILE A 49 -8.70 2.00 -9.88
CA ILE A 49 -9.21 0.80 -10.56
C ILE A 49 -8.08 -0.14 -11.01
N PRO A 50 -7.05 0.32 -11.76
CA PRO A 50 -6.00 -0.57 -12.22
C PRO A 50 -5.17 -1.17 -11.07
N VAL A 51 -4.89 -0.39 -10.02
CA VAL A 51 -4.14 -0.90 -8.86
C VAL A 51 -4.96 -1.94 -8.10
N LEU A 52 -6.23 -1.67 -7.77
CA LEU A 52 -7.07 -2.63 -7.06
C LEU A 52 -7.30 -3.91 -7.88
N THR A 53 -7.45 -3.78 -9.19
CA THR A 53 -7.59 -4.95 -10.08
C THR A 53 -6.31 -5.79 -10.10
N PHE A 54 -5.14 -5.14 -10.18
CA PHE A 54 -3.85 -5.82 -10.09
C PHE A 54 -3.67 -6.54 -8.75
N LEU A 55 -3.94 -5.85 -7.63
CA LEU A 55 -3.85 -6.44 -6.29
C LEU A 55 -4.81 -7.61 -6.09
N ARG A 56 -5.96 -7.62 -6.78
CA ARG A 56 -6.90 -8.73 -6.73
C ARG A 56 -6.44 -9.92 -7.57
N ASP A 57 -6.01 -9.68 -8.81
CA ASP A 57 -5.92 -10.74 -9.83
C ASP A 57 -4.51 -11.28 -10.05
N HIS A 58 -3.46 -10.54 -9.71
CA HIS A 58 -2.07 -10.92 -9.99
C HIS A 58 -1.62 -12.14 -9.18
N THR A 59 -0.97 -13.14 -9.77
CA THR A 59 -0.59 -14.38 -9.07
C THR A 59 0.21 -14.14 -7.79
N ASN A 60 1.09 -13.13 -7.78
CA ASN A 60 1.89 -12.77 -6.61
C ASN A 60 1.16 -11.84 -5.63
N ALA A 61 0.00 -11.30 -6.01
CA ALA A 61 -0.85 -10.43 -5.20
C ALA A 61 -2.31 -10.90 -5.30
N GLN A 62 -2.76 -11.69 -4.33
CA GLN A 62 -4.11 -12.27 -4.32
C GLN A 62 -4.96 -11.64 -3.21
N PHE A 63 -5.02 -10.31 -3.16
CA PHE A 63 -5.85 -9.56 -2.21
C PHE A 63 -7.33 -9.66 -2.62
N LYS A 64 -7.94 -10.83 -2.40
CA LYS A 64 -9.31 -11.15 -2.82
C LYS A 64 -10.39 -10.51 -1.95
N SER A 65 -10.07 -10.27 -0.68
CA SER A 65 -11.00 -9.66 0.27
C SER A 65 -10.58 -8.23 0.56
N LEU A 66 -11.49 -7.29 0.33
CA LEU A 66 -11.36 -5.94 0.84
C LEU A 66 -11.77 -5.95 2.32
N ALA A 67 -10.84 -5.64 3.21
CA ALA A 67 -11.11 -5.66 4.65
C ALA A 67 -11.92 -4.44 5.10
N ASP A 68 -11.51 -3.26 4.66
CA ASP A 68 -12.17 -1.99 4.99
C ASP A 68 -11.91 -0.95 3.89
N LEU A 69 -12.76 0.08 3.84
CA LEU A 69 -12.58 1.28 3.02
C LEU A 69 -12.78 2.49 3.95
N THR A 70 -11.68 3.12 4.33
CA THR A 70 -11.66 4.22 5.28
C THR A 70 -11.40 5.54 4.55
N ALA A 71 -11.67 6.65 5.24
CA ALA A 71 -11.31 7.97 4.74
C ALA A 71 -10.94 8.88 5.91
N VAL A 72 -9.91 9.70 5.72
CA VAL A 72 -9.44 10.69 6.68
C VAL A 72 -9.54 12.08 6.05
N ASP A 73 -10.12 13.00 6.80
CA ASP A 73 -10.25 14.40 6.41
C ASP A 73 -9.18 15.25 7.12
N VAL A 74 -8.33 15.89 6.32
CA VAL A 74 -7.29 16.81 6.78
C VAL A 74 -7.54 18.20 6.15
N PRO A 75 -8.26 19.10 6.84
CA PRO A 75 -8.68 20.39 6.29
C PRO A 75 -7.53 21.34 5.87
N SER A 76 -6.32 21.13 6.38
CA SER A 76 -5.14 21.94 6.06
C SER A 76 -4.52 21.64 4.69
N ARG A 77 -4.91 20.53 4.05
CA ARG A 77 -4.36 20.10 2.75
C ARG A 77 -5.28 20.52 1.61
N GLN A 78 -4.68 20.84 0.45
CA GLN A 78 -5.44 21.10 -0.78
C GLN A 78 -6.24 19.87 -1.21
N TYR A 79 -5.62 18.69 -1.16
CA TYR A 79 -6.30 17.40 -1.27
C TYR A 79 -6.74 16.97 0.14
N ARG A 80 -7.94 17.42 0.51
CA ARG A 80 -8.51 17.31 1.86
C ARG A 80 -8.70 15.87 2.33
N PHE A 81 -9.06 14.98 1.41
CA PHE A 81 -9.40 13.59 1.73
C PHE A 81 -8.26 12.66 1.37
N GLU A 82 -7.88 11.83 2.32
CA GLU A 82 -7.14 10.60 2.09
C GLU A 82 -8.13 9.44 2.16
N VAL A 83 -8.13 8.61 1.13
CA VAL A 83 -8.97 7.41 1.03
C VAL A 83 -8.03 6.22 0.95
#